data_AF-A0A7C7PPC9-F1
#
_entry.id   AF-A0A7C7PPC9-F1
#
_cell.length_a   1.000
_cell.length_b   1.000
_cell.length_c   1.000
_cell.angle_alpha   90.00
_cell.angle_beta   90.00
_cell.angle_gamma   90.00
#
_symmetry.space_group_name_H-M   'P 1'
#
loop_
_entity.id
_entity.type
_entity.pdbx_description
1 polymer ?
#
loop_
_entity_poly.entity_id
_entity_poly.type
_entity_poly.pdbx_seq_one_letter_code
_entity_poly.pdbx_strand_id
1 'polypeptide(L)' 'RHALSLFKMVSDFDKYSLEKQKEILNTLEKYNFKPYRPTFILAKTIKGKGVSFMENEVKYHGKPLSEKELQQALKELV' A
#
# COMPACT_ATOMS: atom_id res chain seq x y z
N ARG A 1 -3.82 2.22 29.17
CA ARG A 1 -4.10 0.97 28.41
C ARG A 1 -5.50 1.02 27.77
N HIS A 2 -5.84 2.02 26.94
CA HIS A 2 -7.24 2.26 26.52
C HIS A 2 -7.49 2.58 25.03
N ALA A 3 -6.61 2.19 24.11
CA ALA A 3 -6.85 2.43 22.68
C ALA A 3 -6.41 1.28 21.75
N LEU A 4 -6.27 0.06 22.25
CA LEU A 4 -5.87 -1.09 21.44
C LEU A 4 -7.06 -1.85 20.80
N SER A 5 -8.30 -1.41 20.99
CA SER A 5 -9.43 -2.33 20.88
C SER A 5 -9.93 -2.67 19.47
N LEU A 6 -9.50 -2.05 18.38
CA LEU A 6 -9.92 -2.49 17.03
C LEU A 6 -8.86 -2.12 15.97
N PHE A 7 -7.73 -2.84 15.97
CA PHE A 7 -6.85 -2.87 14.80
C PHE A 7 -7.40 -3.90 13.81
N LYS A 8 -8.02 -3.42 12.73
CA LYS A 8 -8.26 -4.30 11.57
C LYS A 8 -7.07 -4.15 10.63
N MET A 9 -6.12 -5.06 10.77
CA MET A 9 -5.03 -5.22 9.81
C MET A 9 -5.64 -5.66 8.48
N VAL A 10 -5.39 -4.91 7.41
CA VAL A 10 -5.73 -5.34 6.05
C VAL A 10 -4.44 -5.79 5.39
N SER A 11 -4.45 -7.02 4.91
CA SER A 11 -3.29 -7.78 4.47
C SER A 11 -2.57 -7.14 3.27
N ASP A 12 -1.28 -7.49 3.12
CA ASP A 12 -0.36 -7.17 2.01
C ASP A 12 -0.97 -6.58 0.72
N PHE A 13 -0.74 -5.29 0.51
CA PHE A 13 -0.94 -4.56 -0.74
C PHE A 13 0.20 -4.83 -1.72
N ASP A 14 0.00 -5.83 -2.57
CA ASP A 14 0.57 -5.79 -3.91
C ASP A 14 -0.29 -4.85 -4.75
N LYS A 15 0.32 -3.74 -5.16
CA LYS A 15 -0.27 -2.66 -5.96
C LYS A 15 -1.05 -3.11 -7.21
N TYR A 16 -0.81 -4.32 -7.73
CA TYR A 16 -1.34 -4.82 -9.00
C TYR A 16 -2.42 -5.90 -8.91
N SER A 17 -2.75 -6.40 -7.71
CA SER A 17 -3.84 -7.37 -7.59
C SER A 17 -5.17 -6.64 -7.36
N LEU A 18 -6.02 -6.62 -8.38
CA LEU A 18 -7.41 -6.15 -8.27
C LEU A 18 -8.14 -6.83 -7.09
N GLU A 19 -7.80 -8.09 -6.79
CA GLU A 19 -8.35 -8.84 -5.66
C GLU A 19 -7.95 -8.24 -4.30
N LYS A 20 -6.71 -7.75 -4.16
CA LYS A 20 -6.25 -7.09 -2.93
C LYS A 20 -6.84 -5.68 -2.76
N GLN A 21 -7.07 -4.95 -3.85
CA GLN A 21 -7.79 -3.67 -3.80
C GLN A 21 -9.25 -3.87 -3.35
N LYS A 22 -9.91 -4.93 -3.82
CA LYS A 22 -11.24 -5.35 -3.34
C LYS A 22 -11.24 -5.69 -1.85
N GLU A 23 -10.14 -6.16 -1.26
CA GLU A 23 -10.07 -6.44 0.18
C GLU A 23 -10.21 -5.17 1.04
N ILE A 24 -9.65 -4.03 0.60
CA ILE A 24 -9.90 -2.72 1.25
C ILE A 24 -11.38 -2.40 1.17
N LEU A 25 -11.95 -2.42 -0.04
CA LEU A 25 -13.33 -2.02 -0.27
C LEU A 25 -14.29 -2.89 0.54
N ASN A 26 -14.12 -4.21 0.48
CA ASN A 26 -14.85 -5.17 1.31
C ASN A 26 -14.68 -4.90 2.81
N THR A 27 -13.48 -4.51 3.24
CA THR A 27 -13.22 -4.18 4.64
C THR A 27 -13.97 -2.92 5.06
N LEU A 28 -13.94 -1.87 4.23
CA LEU A 28 -14.65 -0.61 4.47
C LEU A 28 -16.17 -0.83 4.46
N GLU A 29 -16.70 -1.58 3.50
CA GLU A 29 -18.13 -1.90 3.37
C GLU A 29 -18.65 -2.70 4.57
N LYS A 30 -17.89 -3.70 5.02
CA LYS A 30 -18.30 -4.56 6.15
C LYS A 30 -18.06 -3.91 7.52
N TYR A 31 -17.29 -2.82 7.60
CA TYR A 31 -16.94 -2.23 8.88
C TYR A 31 -18.07 -1.33 9.40
N ASN A 32 -18.54 -1.65 10.60
CA ASN A 32 -19.55 -0.84 11.28
C ASN A 32 -18.88 0.34 11.98
N PHE A 33 -18.71 1.44 11.24
CA PHE A 33 -18.12 2.68 11.76
C PHE A 33 -18.86 3.15 13.01
N LYS A 34 -18.11 3.30 14.10
CA LYS A 34 -18.64 3.82 15.36
C LYS A 34 -18.24 5.29 15.49
N PRO A 35 -19.19 6.23 15.66
CA PRO A 35 -18.83 7.56 16.10
C PRO A 35 -18.06 7.39 17.42
N TYR A 36 -16.96 8.10 17.60
CA TYR A 36 -16.06 8.03 18.77
C TYR A 36 -15.06 6.86 18.83
N ARG A 37 -14.89 6.05 17.77
CA ARG A 37 -13.74 5.13 17.65
C ARG A 37 -12.92 5.44 16.39
N PRO A 38 -11.68 5.97 16.54
CA PRO A 38 -10.81 6.14 15.39
C PRO A 38 -10.53 4.77 14.77
N THR A 39 -10.62 4.71 13.44
CA THR A 39 -10.37 3.51 12.66
C THR A 39 -9.29 3.84 11.66
N PHE A 40 -8.30 2.97 11.54
CA PHE A 40 -7.27 3.08 10.51
C PHE A 40 -7.05 1.70 9.88
N ILE A 41 -6.56 1.71 8.64
CA ILE A 41 -6.17 0.51 7.93
C ILE A 41 -4.65 0.44 7.95
N LEU A 42 -4.12 -0.62 8.57
CA LEU A 42 -2.69 -0.91 8.45
C LEU A 42 -2.47 -1.66 7.14
N ALA A 43 -1.98 -0.93 6.15
CA ALA A 43 -1.70 -1.44 4.82
C ALA A 43 -0.23 -1.85 4.69
N LYS A 44 0.05 -3.16 4.69
CA LYS A 44 1.41 -3.66 4.42
C LYS A 44 1.70 -3.49 2.93
N THR A 45 2.69 -2.70 2.54
CA THR A 45 2.99 -2.39 1.13
C THR A 45 4.46 -2.67 0.82
N ILE A 46 4.79 -2.77 -0.48
CA ILE A 46 6.17 -2.73 -0.97
C ILE A 46 6.43 -1.34 -1.54
N LYS A 47 7.43 -0.64 -0.97
CA LYS A 47 7.85 0.66 -1.49
C LYS A 47 8.42 0.48 -2.90
N GLY A 48 7.99 1.29 -3.86
CA GLY A 48 8.47 1.17 -5.25
C GLY A 48 7.86 0.00 -6.02
N LYS A 49 6.79 -0.64 -5.50
CA LYS A 49 6.12 -1.78 -6.15
C LYS A 49 5.84 -1.53 -7.63
N GLY A 50 6.18 -2.51 -8.47
CA GLY A 50 5.96 -2.49 -9.92
C GLY A 50 7.14 -2.02 -10.74
N VAL A 51 8.23 -1.61 -10.09
CA VAL A 51 9.50 -1.33 -10.73
C VAL A 51 10.56 -2.09 -9.93
N SER A 52 11.10 -3.14 -10.52
CA SER A 52 11.94 -4.16 -9.90
C SER A 52 13.13 -3.55 -9.14
N PHE A 53 13.81 -2.57 -9.74
CA PHE A 53 14.96 -1.91 -9.14
C PHE A 53 14.60 -0.91 -8.03
N MET A 54 13.31 -0.59 -7.86
CA MET A 54 12.81 0.32 -6.81
C MET A 54 12.18 -0.42 -5.63
N GLU A 55 11.83 -1.70 -5.77
CA GLU A 55 11.12 -2.45 -4.73
C GLU A 55 11.97 -2.57 -3.45
N ASN A 56 11.42 -2.10 -2.32
CA ASN A 56 12.07 -2.07 -1.00
C ASN A 56 13.39 -1.29 -0.93
N GLU A 57 13.66 -0.41 -1.90
CA GLU A 57 14.90 0.35 -1.95
C GLU A 57 14.75 1.72 -1.26
N VAL A 58 15.54 1.96 -0.20
CA VAL A 58 15.48 3.21 0.58
C VAL A 58 15.86 4.43 -0.28
N LYS A 59 16.84 4.26 -1.17
CA LYS A 59 17.38 5.33 -2.03
C LYS A 59 16.30 6.06 -2.84
N TYR A 60 15.21 5.41 -3.21
CA TYR A 60 14.10 6.00 -3.97
C TYR A 60 12.98 6.57 -3.08
N HIS A 61 13.25 6.98 -1.83
CA HIS A 61 12.22 7.62 -0.99
C HIS A 61 11.86 9.02 -1.48
N GLY A 62 12.86 9.76 -1.96
CA GLY A 62 12.71 11.10 -2.51
C GLY A 62 13.77 11.43 -3.56
N LYS A 63 14.48 10.41 -4.07
CA LYS A 63 15.46 10.60 -5.14
C LYS A 63 14.71 10.58 -6.49
N PRO A 64 14.87 11.62 -7.33
CA PRO A 64 14.34 11.59 -8.68
C PRO A 64 15.05 10.51 -9.51
N LEU A 65 14.33 9.90 -10.45
CA LEU A 65 14.91 8.98 -11.40
C LEU A 65 15.77 9.73 -12.40
N SER A 66 16.89 9.13 -12.81
CA SER A 66 17.59 9.55 -14.03
C SER A 66 16.77 9.20 -15.27
N GLU A 67 17.10 9.81 -16.41
CA GLU A 67 16.43 9.50 -17.68
C GLU A 67 16.46 8.00 -18.00
N LYS A 68 17.59 7.32 -17.77
CA LYS A 68 17.73 5.88 -18.02
C LYS A 68 16.83 5.05 -17.09
N GLU A 69 16.82 5.39 -15.80
CA GLU A 69 15.97 4.71 -14.81
C GLU A 69 14.48 4.95 -15.11
N LEU A 70 14.11 6.14 -15.58
CA LEU A 70 12.74 6.46 -16.00
C LEU A 70 12.30 5.58 -17.18
N GLN A 71 13.12 5.51 -18.23
CA GLN A 71 12.81 4.67 -19.41
C GLN A 71 12.72 3.19 -19.04
N GLN A 72 13.55 2.71 -18.10
CA GLN A 72 13.44 1.35 -17.58
C GLN A 72 12.15 1.16 -16.78
N ALA A 73 11.85 2.05 -15.84
CA ALA A 73 10.65 1.98 -15.02
C ALA A 73 9.38 1.94 -15.88
N LEU A 74 9.29 2.78 -16.91
CA LEU A 74 8.14 2.81 -17.82
C LEU A 74 7.95 1.50 -18.59
N LYS A 75 9.03 0.77 -18.90
CA LYS A 75 8.95 -0.55 -19.54
C LYS A 75 8.51 -1.65 -18.58
N GLU A 76 8.82 -1.50 -17.30
CA GLU A 76 8.47 -2.48 -16.27
C GLU A 76 7.03 -2.29 -15.75
N LEU A 77 6.46 -1.09 -15.90
CA LEU A 77 5.06 -0.83 -15.60
C LEU A 77 4.16 -1.57 -16.60
N VAL A 78 3.37 -2.52 -16.07
CA VAL A 78 2.26 -3.19 -16.75
C VAL A 78 0.94 -2.59 -16.31
#